data_AF-A0A8S4BK53-F1
#
_entry.id   AF-A0A8S4BK53-F1
#
_cell.length_a   1.000
_cell.length_b   1.000
_cell.length_c   1.000
_cell.angle_alpha   90.00
_cell.angle_beta   90.00
_cell.angle_gamma   90.00
#
_symmetry.space_group_name_H-M   'P 1'
#
loop_
_entity.id
_entity.type
_entity.pdbx_description
1 polymer ?
#
loop_
_entity_poly.entity_id
_entity_poly.type
_entity_poly.pdbx_seq_one_letter_code
_entity_poly.pdbx_strand_id
1 'polypeptide(L)'
;MVSNSTLEEVFNQHWIPQVAVVTHIDEACKEIDENLKNVYKSRFLKTKMMEISSGTGLPLNCILPVKNYSKENKMQPDINALILSAMRQILEFGNDFVREMERNLVPKRRDD
;
A
#
# COMPACT_ATOMS: atom_id res chain seq x y z
N MET A 1 -15.81 -20.05 -11.83
CA MET A 1 -14.51 -19.39 -11.57
C MET A 1 -14.52 -18.10 -12.35
N VAL A 2 -14.64 -16.95 -11.68
CA VAL A 2 -14.46 -15.66 -12.34
C VAL A 2 -12.95 -15.50 -12.55
N SER A 3 -12.52 -15.38 -13.80
CA SER A 3 -11.10 -15.19 -14.13
C SER A 3 -10.59 -13.89 -13.49
N ASN A 4 -9.41 -13.93 -12.87
CA ASN A 4 -8.73 -12.76 -12.27
C ASN A 4 -8.59 -11.57 -13.23
N SER A 5 -8.70 -11.80 -14.55
CA SER A 5 -8.71 -10.76 -15.58
C SER A 5 -9.81 -9.71 -15.39
N THR A 6 -10.97 -10.09 -14.84
CA THR A 6 -12.11 -9.18 -14.71
C THR A 6 -11.88 -8.10 -13.64
N LEU A 7 -11.17 -8.42 -12.56
CA LEU A 7 -10.83 -7.46 -11.51
C LEU A 7 -9.74 -6.51 -11.96
N GLU A 8 -8.68 -7.03 -12.59
CA GLU A 8 -7.61 -6.21 -13.16
C GLU A 8 -8.14 -5.27 -14.25
N GLU A 9 -9.08 -5.70 -15.09
CA GLU A 9 -9.69 -4.86 -16.14
C GLU A 9 -10.54 -3.72 -15.57
N VAL A 10 -11.35 -3.95 -14.53
CA VAL A 10 -12.15 -2.89 -13.87
C VAL A 10 -11.24 -1.84 -13.22
N PHE A 11 -10.11 -2.28 -12.68
CA PHE A 11 -9.14 -1.41 -12.03
C PHE A 11 -8.20 -0.68 -13.00
N ASN A 12 -7.80 -1.33 -14.11
CA ASN A 12 -6.99 -0.73 -15.18
C ASN A 12 -7.81 0.11 -16.18
N GLN A 13 -9.14 0.18 -16.04
CA GLN A 13 -9.99 1.08 -16.84
C GLN A 13 -10.05 2.55 -16.35
N HIS A 14 -9.03 3.01 -15.61
CA HIS A 14 -8.53 4.40 -15.58
C HIS A 14 -9.01 5.43 -14.52
N TRP A 15 -9.58 5.12 -13.34
CA TRP A 15 -9.95 6.26 -12.44
C TRP A 15 -9.72 6.18 -10.93
N ILE A 16 -9.10 5.13 -10.38
CA ILE A 16 -8.94 5.04 -8.92
C ILE A 16 -7.53 4.59 -8.52
N PRO A 17 -6.78 5.41 -7.76
CA PRO A 17 -5.53 4.99 -7.12
C PRO A 17 -5.75 3.81 -6.18
N GLN A 18 -4.94 2.77 -6.32
CA GLN A 18 -5.03 1.57 -5.51
C GLN A 18 -3.81 1.41 -4.62
N VAL A 19 -4.08 1.04 -3.37
CA VAL A 19 -3.09 0.75 -2.32
C VAL A 19 -3.56 -0.49 -1.57
N ALA A 20 -2.66 -1.43 -1.32
CA ALA A 20 -2.92 -2.59 -0.49
C ALA A 20 -2.41 -2.34 0.93
N VAL A 21 -3.26 -2.59 1.93
CA VAL A 21 -2.86 -2.51 3.35
C VAL A 21 -2.77 -3.93 3.90
N VAL A 22 -1.58 -4.33 4.34
CA VAL A 22 -1.32 -5.66 4.91
C VAL A 22 -1.39 -5.53 6.43
N THR A 23 -2.43 -6.10 7.03
CA THR A 23 -2.73 -5.99 8.45
C THR A 23 -2.19 -7.19 9.24
N HIS A 24 -2.19 -7.08 10.58
CA HIS A 24 -1.77 -8.16 11.49
C HIS A 24 -0.36 -8.72 11.20
N ILE A 25 0.57 -7.85 10.78
CA ILE A 25 1.92 -8.26 10.39
C ILE A 25 2.75 -8.85 11.54
N ASP A 26 2.37 -8.55 12.78
CA ASP A 26 2.93 -9.15 14.00
C ASP A 26 2.58 -10.64 14.14
N GLU A 27 1.43 -11.05 13.64
CA GLU A 27 1.03 -12.47 13.64
C GLU A 27 1.73 -13.27 12.53
N ALA A 28 2.31 -12.57 11.54
CA ALA A 28 2.91 -13.19 10.38
C ALA A 28 4.28 -13.83 10.66
N CYS A 29 5.11 -13.19 11.50
CA CYS A 29 6.36 -13.78 11.97
C CYS A 29 6.82 -13.24 13.33
N LYS A 30 7.45 -14.12 14.13
CA LYS A 30 7.92 -13.81 15.49
C LYS A 30 8.90 -12.64 15.55
N GLU A 31 9.73 -12.47 14.51
CA GLU A 31 10.70 -11.37 14.40
C GLU A 31 10.01 -9.98 14.44
N ILE A 32 8.81 -9.87 13.88
CA ILE A 32 8.02 -8.63 13.85
C ILE A 32 7.27 -8.45 15.17
N ASP A 33 6.71 -9.52 15.73
CA ASP A 33 6.05 -9.49 17.03
C ASP A 33 7.01 -9.04 18.15
N GLU A 34 8.23 -9.57 18.14
CA GLU A 34 9.26 -9.19 19.11
C GLU A 34 9.77 -7.75 18.91
N ASN A 35 9.87 -7.29 17.66
CA ASN A 35 10.31 -5.95 17.35
C ASN A 35 9.72 -5.41 16.04
N LEU A 36 8.71 -4.57 16.17
CA LEU A 36 7.99 -3.97 15.05
C LEU A 36 8.89 -3.11 14.14
N LYS A 37 10.08 -2.68 14.59
CA LYS A 37 11.05 -1.97 13.74
C LYS A 37 11.68 -2.87 12.68
N ASN A 38 11.45 -4.18 12.75
CA ASN A 38 11.92 -5.14 11.76
C ASN A 38 10.97 -5.31 10.57
N VAL A 39 9.83 -4.60 10.52
CA VAL A 39 8.85 -4.71 9.43
C VAL A 39 9.48 -4.60 8.04
N TYR A 40 10.33 -3.60 7.81
CA TYR A 40 11.02 -3.43 6.52
C TYR A 40 12.34 -4.20 6.40
N LYS A 41 12.74 -4.95 7.42
CA LYS A 41 13.98 -5.76 7.45
C LYS A 41 13.71 -7.26 7.35
N SER A 42 12.54 -7.70 7.80
CA SER A 42 12.19 -9.12 7.85
C SER A 42 12.12 -9.69 6.44
N ARG A 43 12.95 -10.70 6.19
CA ARG A 43 12.97 -11.42 4.90
C ARG A 43 11.63 -12.10 4.63
N PHE A 44 10.98 -12.61 5.68
CA PHE A 44 9.68 -13.26 5.57
C PHE A 44 8.62 -12.28 5.05
N LEU A 45 8.50 -11.11 5.70
CA LEU A 45 7.50 -10.12 5.29
C LEU A 45 7.81 -9.58 3.90
N LYS A 46 9.09 -9.34 3.57
CA LYS A 46 9.50 -8.94 2.22
C LYS A 46 9.03 -9.93 1.16
N THR A 47 9.21 -11.23 1.38
CA THR A 47 8.72 -12.28 0.46
C THR A 47 7.20 -12.24 0.33
N LYS A 48 6.46 -12.08 1.43
CA LYS A 48 5.00 -11.93 1.38
C LYS A 48 4.54 -10.70 0.62
N MET A 49 5.22 -9.58 0.77
CA MET A 49 4.92 -8.38 -0.01
C MET A 49 5.21 -8.57 -1.50
N MET A 50 6.26 -9.31 -1.86
CA MET A 50 6.54 -9.67 -3.27
C MET A 50 5.49 -10.62 -3.86
N GLU A 51 4.99 -11.58 -3.07
CA GLU A 51 3.89 -12.45 -3.47
C GLU A 51 2.60 -11.63 -3.72
N ILE A 52 2.26 -10.70 -2.82
CA ILE A 52 1.11 -9.80 -2.99
C ILE A 52 1.29 -8.93 -4.22
N SER A 53 2.47 -8.34 -4.41
CA SER A 53 2.79 -7.52 -5.59
C SER A 53 2.60 -8.31 -6.87
N SER A 54 3.13 -9.53 -6.93
CA SER A 54 3.01 -10.41 -8.10
C SER A 54 1.56 -10.85 -8.36
N GLY A 55 0.78 -11.06 -7.29
CA GLY A 55 -0.62 -11.51 -7.39
C GLY A 55 -1.64 -10.41 -7.65
N THR A 56 -1.30 -9.15 -7.37
CA THR A 56 -2.20 -7.99 -7.53
C THR A 56 -1.78 -7.02 -8.63
N GLY A 57 -0.57 -7.16 -9.16
CA GLY A 57 0.03 -6.19 -10.09
C GLY A 57 0.46 -4.87 -9.44
N LEU A 58 0.23 -4.70 -8.12
CA LEU A 58 0.62 -3.48 -7.42
C LEU A 58 2.14 -3.44 -7.23
N PRO A 59 2.80 -2.29 -7.48
CA PRO A 59 4.21 -2.15 -7.15
C PRO A 59 4.40 -2.18 -5.63
N LEU A 60 5.57 -2.62 -5.16
CA LEU A 60 5.84 -2.84 -3.73
C LEU A 60 5.63 -1.58 -2.85
N ASN A 61 5.84 -0.39 -3.41
CA ASN A 61 5.60 0.88 -2.71
C ASN A 61 4.10 1.20 -2.50
N CYS A 62 3.19 0.49 -3.17
CA CYS A 62 1.75 0.59 -2.94
C CYS A 62 1.24 -0.47 -1.95
N ILE A 63 2.14 -1.25 -1.32
CA ILE A 63 1.78 -2.29 -0.36
C ILE A 63 2.29 -1.85 1.01
N LEU A 64 1.38 -1.59 1.93
CA LEU A 64 1.65 -0.90 3.18
C LEU A 64 1.44 -1.87 4.37
N PRO A 65 2.51 -2.33 5.02
CA PRO A 65 2.41 -3.20 6.17
C PRO A 65 2.05 -2.39 7.43
N VAL A 66 1.01 -2.81 8.14
CA VAL A 66 0.57 -2.21 9.40
C VAL A 66 0.31 -3.27 10.45
N LYS A 67 0.63 -2.95 11.70
CA LYS A 67 0.13 -3.68 12.85
C LYS A 67 -1.22 -3.09 13.28
N ASN A 68 -2.19 -3.96 13.57
CA ASN A 68 -3.49 -3.53 14.04
C ASN A 68 -3.47 -3.32 15.55
N TYR A 69 -4.23 -2.33 16.02
CA TYR A 69 -4.58 -2.25 17.44
C TYR A 69 -5.59 -3.35 17.76
N SER A 70 -5.14 -4.37 18.48
CA SER A 70 -6.00 -5.52 18.82
C SER A 70 -5.89 -5.94 20.28
N LYS A 71 -4.66 -5.97 20.82
CA LYS A 71 -4.36 -6.38 22.20
C LYS A 71 -3.86 -5.22 23.06
N GLU A 72 -3.51 -4.10 22.43
CA GLU A 72 -2.93 -2.93 23.06
C GLU A 72 -4.01 -2.10 23.76
N ASN A 73 -3.83 -1.86 25.06
CA ASN A 73 -4.70 -1.02 25.88
C ASN A 73 -4.26 0.45 25.92
N LYS A 74 -3.09 0.76 25.37
CA LYS A 74 -2.47 2.08 25.33
C LYS A 74 -1.89 2.34 23.95
N MET A 75 -1.77 3.61 23.63
CA MET A 75 -1.15 4.10 22.41
C MET A 75 0.32 3.61 22.32
N GLN A 76 0.66 2.93 21.23
CA GLN A 76 2.00 2.39 20.98
C GLN A 76 2.69 3.19 19.86
N PRO A 77 3.82 3.88 20.15
CA PRO A 77 4.49 4.75 19.16
C PRO A 77 4.87 4.04 17.86
N ASP A 78 5.39 2.82 17.94
CA ASP A 78 5.82 2.07 16.76
C ASP A 78 4.61 1.64 15.90
N ILE A 79 3.48 1.27 16.51
CA ILE A 79 2.23 0.96 15.78
C ILE A 79 1.69 2.21 15.09
N ASN A 80 1.66 3.34 15.82
CA ASN A 80 1.24 4.62 15.25
C ASN A 80 2.11 5.05 14.10
N ALA A 81 3.42 4.87 14.20
CA ALA A 81 4.34 5.24 13.14
C ALA A 81 4.00 4.50 11.85
N LEU A 82 3.67 3.21 11.91
CA LEU A 82 3.24 2.44 10.74
C LEU A 82 1.89 2.91 10.19
N ILE A 83 0.88 3.08 11.04
CA ILE A 83 -0.46 3.50 10.61
C ILE A 83 -0.41 4.90 10.00
N LEU A 84 0.25 5.85 10.66
CA LEU A 84 0.38 7.22 10.17
C LEU A 84 1.23 7.28 8.89
N SER A 85 2.29 6.47 8.78
CA SER A 85 3.06 6.34 7.55
C SER A 85 2.19 5.80 6.41
N ALA A 86 1.34 4.80 6.68
CA ALA A 86 0.44 4.25 5.67
C ALA A 86 -0.60 5.28 5.22
N MET A 87 -1.23 5.99 6.16
CA MET A 87 -2.18 7.06 5.85
C MET A 87 -1.53 8.17 5.03
N ARG A 88 -0.30 8.56 5.37
CA ARG A 88 0.45 9.57 4.62
C ARG A 88 0.68 9.14 3.17
N GLN A 89 1.12 7.89 2.96
CA GLN A 89 1.35 7.35 1.62
C GLN A 89 0.04 7.30 0.80
N ILE A 90 -1.07 6.88 1.41
CA ILE A 90 -2.39 6.88 0.75
C ILE A 90 -2.78 8.29 0.28
N LEU A 91 -2.58 9.31 1.13
CA LEU A 91 -2.86 10.70 0.77
C LEU A 91 -1.93 11.20 -0.34
N GLU A 92 -0.65 10.83 -0.30
CA GLU A 92 0.32 11.17 -1.36
C GLU A 92 -0.08 10.55 -2.70
N PHE A 93 -0.46 9.26 -2.73
CA PHE A 93 -0.97 8.62 -3.95
C PHE A 93 -2.22 9.29 -4.49
N GLY A 94 -3.15 9.67 -3.62
CA GLY A 94 -4.36 10.41 -4.02
C GLY A 94 -4.02 11.78 -4.63
N ASN A 95 -3.12 12.52 -4.00
CA ASN A 95 -2.69 13.84 -4.48
C ASN A 95 -1.92 13.76 -5.81
N ASP A 96 -1.04 12.77 -5.97
CA ASP A 96 -0.32 12.53 -7.23
C ASP A 96 -1.27 12.19 -8.37
N PHE A 97 -2.30 11.40 -8.09
CA PHE A 97 -3.35 11.09 -9.06
C PHE A 97 -4.15 12.32 -9.49
N VAL A 98 -4.58 13.17 -8.55
CA VAL A 98 -5.29 14.42 -8.88
C VAL A 98 -4.41 15.33 -9.74
N ARG A 99 -3.13 15.49 -9.41
CA ARG A 99 -2.18 16.29 -10.19
C ARG A 99 -2.00 15.77 -11.60
N GLU A 100 -1.95 14.45 -11.77
CA GLU A 100 -1.81 13.83 -13.08
C GLU A 100 -3.10 14.01 -13.91
N MET A 101 -4.26 13.91 -13.27
CA MET A 101 -5.54 14.23 -13.92
C MET A 101 -5.58 15.68 -14.40
N GLU A 102 -5.19 16.64 -13.57
CA GLU A 102 -5.15 18.07 -13.93
C GLU A 102 -4.21 18.33 -15.12
N ARG A 103 -3.02 17.71 -15.14
CA ARG A 103 -2.06 17.84 -16.26
C ARG A 103 -2.63 17.32 -17.59
N ASN A 104 -3.34 16.20 -17.54
CA ASN A 104 -3.92 15.58 -18.73
C ASN A 104 -5.15 16.33 -19.26
N LEU A 105 -5.75 17.21 -18.45
CA LEU A 105 -6.86 18.09 -18.84
C LEU A 105 -6.42 19.44 -19.44
N VAL A 106 -5.16 19.84 -19.30
CA VAL A 106 -4.63 21.06 -19.94
C VAL A 106 -4.16 20.72 -21.35
N PRO A 107 -4.79 21.27 -22.42
CA PRO A 107 -4.33 21.02 -23.78
C PRO A 107 -2.90 21.55 -23.93
N LYS A 108 -1.97 20.66 -24.31
CA LYS A 108 -0.62 21.07 -24.73
C LYS A 108 -0.78 22.12 -25.82
N ARG A 109 -0.31 23.34 -25.59
CA ARG A 109 -0.16 24.33 -26.66
C ARG A 109 0.70 23.65 -27.73
N ARG A 110 0.17 23.56 -28.95
CA ARG A 110 0.99 23.21 -30.10
C ARG A 110 1.97 24.35 -30.23
N ASP A 111 3.23 24.08 -29.91
CA ASP A 111 4.31 24.99 -30.25
C ASP A 111 4.42 24.95 -31.78
N ASP A 112 3.96 26.02 -32.42
CA ASP A 112 4.05 26.34 -33.85
C ASP A 112 5.36 27.05 -34.20
#